data_AF-G7J6C8-F1
#
_entry.id   AF-G7J6C8-F1
#
_cell.length_a   1.000
_cell.length_b   1.000
_cell.length_c   1.000
_cell.angle_alpha   90.00
_cell.angle_beta   90.00
_cell.angle_gamma   90.00
#
_symmetry.space_group_name_H-M   'P 1'
#
loop_
_entity.id
_entity.type
_entity.pdbx_description
1 polymer ?
#
loop_
_entity_poly.entity_id
_entity_poly.type
_entity_poly.pdbx_seq_one_letter_code
_entity_poly.pdbx_strand_id
1 'polypeptide(L)'
;MESQGQWNPLLSFSRFIHQNCNHLATRFEDTRKFAGTLIQSHTRTKPAFAATLTSNHVAKSLAGTSVYTVSSSNNEFVLMSDAEGAKSIGLLCFRQEDAEAFLAQVRSRKNEFRGNAKVVPITLEQVYLLKVEGIAFRFLPDPLQIRNALELRAANKEGFDGVPVFQSELLVVKKKNKRYCPVYFSKEDIEQELSKVSRVSKGPGVSKQIMVGSFEDVLKKMEMSEKNSGWDDLIFIPPGKSRSQHIQEIKV
;
A
#
# COMPACT_ATOMS: atom_id res chain seq x y z
N MET A 1 -21.01 -29.39 -6.24
CA MET A 1 -19.55 -29.16 -6.23
C MET A 1 -19.34 -27.67 -6.38
N GLU A 2 -19.42 -26.96 -5.26
CA GLU A 2 -19.32 -25.50 -5.21
C GLU A 2 -17.86 -25.11 -5.01
N SER A 3 -17.33 -24.32 -5.93
CA SER A 3 -15.99 -23.73 -5.86
C SER A 3 -15.95 -22.72 -4.71
N GLN A 4 -15.23 -23.05 -3.65
CA GLN A 4 -14.88 -22.11 -2.59
C GLN A 4 -14.05 -20.97 -3.20
N GLY A 5 -14.67 -19.79 -3.32
CA GLY A 5 -14.02 -18.56 -3.75
C GLY A 5 -12.81 -18.26 -2.86
N GLN A 6 -11.67 -18.04 -3.50
CA GLN A 6 -10.37 -17.78 -2.90
C GLN A 6 -10.35 -16.38 -2.26
N TRP A 7 -10.15 -16.28 -0.95
CA TRP A 7 -10.15 -15.00 -0.21
C TRP A 7 -8.74 -14.39 -0.19
N ASN A 8 -8.56 -13.23 -0.85
CA ASN A 8 -7.34 -12.42 -0.75
C ASN A 8 -7.54 -11.36 0.35
N PRO A 9 -6.70 -11.30 1.41
CA PRO A 9 -6.89 -10.40 2.56
C PRO A 9 -6.73 -8.91 2.19
N LEU A 10 -6.14 -8.61 1.03
CA LEU A 10 -6.00 -7.25 0.49
C LEU A 10 -7.28 -6.70 -0.15
N LEU A 11 -8.22 -7.57 -0.53
CA LEU A 11 -9.45 -7.17 -1.21
C LEU A 11 -10.58 -6.79 -0.24
N SER A 12 -10.35 -6.91 1.07
CA SER A 12 -11.35 -6.66 2.11
C SER A 12 -11.23 -5.26 2.73
N PHE A 13 -11.08 -4.18 1.96
CA PHE A 13 -11.18 -2.83 2.54
C PHE A 13 -11.71 -1.74 1.61
N SER A 14 -12.77 -1.09 2.08
CA SER A 14 -12.96 0.36 2.02
C SER A 14 -14.20 0.71 2.85
N ARG A 15 -13.99 1.38 3.99
CA ARG A 15 -14.93 2.19 4.80
C ARG A 15 -14.50 2.19 6.27
N PHE A 16 -13.33 2.72 6.59
CA PHE A 16 -13.15 3.35 7.90
C PHE A 16 -11.92 4.25 8.07
N ILE A 17 -11.53 5.12 7.12
CA ILE A 17 -10.63 6.25 7.45
C ILE A 17 -10.99 7.46 6.56
N HIS A 18 -12.18 8.03 6.73
CA HIS A 18 -12.54 9.25 6.00
C HIS A 18 -12.98 10.42 6.89
N GLN A 19 -13.16 10.21 8.19
CA GLN A 19 -13.46 11.31 9.13
C GLN A 19 -12.27 11.69 10.03
N ASN A 20 -11.15 10.95 10.01
CA ASN A 20 -10.09 11.12 11.02
C ASN A 20 -8.78 11.77 10.55
N CYS A 21 -8.56 11.98 9.26
CA CYS A 21 -7.25 12.47 8.78
C CYS A 21 -7.00 13.98 8.96
N ASN A 22 -8.00 14.77 9.35
CA ASN A 22 -7.79 16.20 9.68
C ASN A 22 -7.29 16.42 11.12
N HIS A 23 -6.94 15.37 11.85
CA HIS A 23 -6.77 15.44 13.31
C HIS A 23 -5.57 14.63 13.85
N LEU A 24 -4.59 14.24 13.02
CA LEU A 24 -3.52 13.34 13.46
C LEU A 24 -2.51 13.97 14.44
N ALA A 25 -2.41 15.31 14.53
CA ALA A 25 -1.61 15.98 15.57
C ALA A 25 -2.44 16.39 16.81
N THR A 26 -3.73 16.67 16.65
CA THR A 26 -4.59 17.22 17.71
C THR A 26 -5.44 16.16 18.42
N ARG A 27 -5.40 14.89 18.00
CA ARG A 27 -6.28 13.81 18.53
C ARG A 27 -5.58 12.70 19.31
N PHE A 28 -4.33 12.92 19.72
CA PHE A 28 -3.78 12.17 20.85
C PHE A 28 -4.38 12.62 22.20
N GLU A 29 -4.96 13.82 22.26
CA GLU A 29 -5.66 14.35 23.44
C GLU A 29 -7.12 13.83 23.55
N ASP A 30 -7.88 13.81 22.44
CA ASP A 30 -9.29 13.36 22.46
C ASP A 30 -9.48 11.83 22.54
N THR A 31 -8.41 11.05 22.41
CA THR A 31 -8.45 9.61 22.67
C THR A 31 -8.60 9.29 24.16
N ARG A 32 -8.50 10.28 25.07
CA ARG A 32 -8.81 10.10 26.50
C ARG A 32 -10.27 9.70 26.77
N LYS A 33 -11.22 9.96 25.86
CA LYS A 33 -12.65 9.65 26.08
C LYS A 33 -13.17 8.39 25.35
N PHE A 34 -12.34 7.74 24.53
CA PHE A 34 -12.63 6.41 23.96
C PHE A 34 -11.73 5.31 24.53
N ALA A 35 -10.75 5.65 25.38
CA ALA A 35 -9.85 4.73 26.07
C ALA A 35 -10.48 4.05 27.31
N GLY A 36 -11.75 3.67 27.22
CA GLY A 36 -12.47 2.95 28.28
C GLY A 36 -12.41 1.43 28.15
N THR A 37 -12.27 0.90 26.94
CA THR A 37 -12.37 -0.55 26.71
C THR A 37 -11.57 -0.93 25.46
N LEU A 38 -10.97 -2.12 25.45
CA LEU A 38 -10.27 -2.78 24.33
C LEU A 38 -8.77 -2.47 24.11
N ILE A 39 -7.92 -3.07 24.95
CA ILE A 39 -6.81 -3.91 24.45
C ILE A 39 -7.02 -5.29 25.11
N GLN A 40 -7.86 -6.11 24.52
CA GLN A 40 -8.02 -7.51 24.94
C GLN A 40 -7.80 -8.43 23.74
N SER A 41 -6.95 -9.43 23.98
CA SER A 41 -6.47 -10.51 23.10
C SER A 41 -5.41 -10.14 22.05
N HIS A 42 -4.20 -10.65 22.28
CA HIS A 42 -3.15 -10.78 21.26
C HIS A 42 -3.27 -12.19 20.68
N THR A 43 -3.59 -12.31 19.39
CA THR A 43 -3.43 -13.57 18.67
C THR A 43 -2.03 -13.59 18.05
N ARG A 44 -1.28 -14.62 18.38
CA ARG A 44 0.11 -14.82 17.96
C ARG A 44 0.11 -15.59 16.64
N THR A 45 0.55 -14.97 15.55
CA THR A 45 0.56 -15.63 14.23
C THR A 45 1.90 -15.41 13.52
N LYS A 46 2.45 -16.52 13.03
CA LYS A 46 3.61 -16.52 12.14
C LYS A 46 3.12 -16.50 10.69
N PRO A 47 3.70 -15.66 9.82
CA PRO A 47 3.30 -15.61 8.42
C PRO A 47 3.65 -16.92 7.69
N ALA A 48 2.73 -17.42 6.88
CA ALA A 48 2.96 -18.48 5.91
C ALA A 48 2.64 -17.97 4.49
N PHE A 49 3.48 -18.33 3.51
CA PHE A 49 3.38 -17.85 2.14
C PHE A 49 2.88 -18.98 1.23
N ALA A 50 1.87 -18.73 0.39
CA ALA A 50 1.39 -19.73 -0.58
C ALA A 50 0.85 -19.06 -1.86
N ALA A 51 1.43 -19.38 -3.03
CA ALA A 51 1.11 -18.77 -4.32
C ALA A 51 0.39 -19.74 -5.29
N THR A 52 -0.63 -19.24 -6.00
CA THR A 52 -1.17 -19.79 -7.27
C THR A 52 -0.47 -19.19 -8.50
N LEU A 53 -0.62 -19.78 -9.69
CA LEU A 53 0.03 -19.30 -10.92
C LEU A 53 -0.32 -17.83 -11.27
N THR A 54 -1.57 -17.41 -11.09
CA THR A 54 -1.99 -16.00 -11.29
C THR A 54 -1.41 -15.08 -10.22
N SER A 55 -1.43 -15.50 -8.95
CA SER A 55 -0.83 -14.73 -7.86
C SER A 55 0.68 -14.53 -8.03
N ASN A 56 1.37 -15.43 -8.76
CA ASN A 56 2.82 -15.35 -8.96
C ASN A 56 3.21 -14.20 -9.91
N HIS A 57 2.39 -13.89 -10.93
CA HIS A 57 2.65 -12.72 -11.78
C HIS A 57 2.39 -11.41 -11.03
N VAL A 58 1.25 -11.29 -10.34
CA VAL A 58 0.92 -10.09 -9.54
C VAL A 58 1.99 -9.86 -8.47
N ALA A 59 2.36 -10.90 -7.71
CA ALA A 59 3.43 -10.83 -6.72
C ALA A 59 4.75 -10.28 -7.30
N LYS A 60 5.17 -10.78 -8.47
CA LYS A 60 6.38 -10.30 -9.16
C LYS A 60 6.30 -8.84 -9.57
N SER A 61 5.12 -8.35 -9.95
CA SER A 61 4.93 -6.93 -10.29
C SER A 61 5.15 -5.99 -9.10
N LEU A 62 4.98 -6.52 -7.88
CA LEU A 62 5.14 -5.80 -6.60
C LEU A 62 6.56 -5.86 -6.04
N ALA A 63 7.46 -6.58 -6.72
CA ALA A 63 8.83 -6.74 -6.28
C ALA A 63 9.54 -5.38 -6.13
N GLY A 64 10.34 -5.25 -5.07
CA GLY A 64 11.17 -4.07 -4.83
C GLY A 64 10.49 -2.87 -4.16
N THR A 65 9.16 -2.88 -3.97
CA THR A 65 8.48 -1.87 -3.13
C THR A 65 8.38 -2.38 -1.70
N SER A 66 8.88 -1.60 -0.74
CA SER A 66 8.80 -1.91 0.70
C SER A 66 7.75 -1.05 1.39
N VAL A 67 7.04 -1.65 2.33
CA VAL A 67 6.21 -0.97 3.33
C VAL A 67 6.73 -1.33 4.72
N TYR A 68 6.32 -0.58 5.73
CA TYR A 68 6.85 -0.69 7.08
C TYR A 68 5.77 -1.15 8.04
N THR A 69 6.14 -2.03 8.95
CA THR A 69 5.23 -2.54 9.98
C THR A 69 5.95 -2.66 11.31
N VAL A 70 5.20 -2.71 12.40
CA VAL A 70 5.77 -2.90 13.73
C VAL A 70 5.73 -4.38 14.06
N SER A 71 6.88 -4.92 14.42
CA SER A 71 7.04 -6.30 14.85
C SER A 71 7.51 -6.37 16.30
N SER A 72 7.10 -7.42 17.00
CA SER A 72 7.63 -7.81 18.30
C SER A 72 9.07 -8.36 18.17
N SER A 73 9.75 -8.59 19.29
CA SER A 73 11.08 -9.21 19.33
C SER A 73 11.13 -10.62 18.71
N ASN A 74 9.98 -11.29 18.58
CA ASN A 74 9.83 -12.59 17.93
C ASN A 74 9.57 -12.49 16.42
N ASN A 75 9.72 -11.30 15.82
CA ASN A 75 9.36 -10.99 14.44
C ASN A 75 7.88 -11.27 14.11
N GLU A 76 6.99 -11.12 15.09
CA GLU A 76 5.53 -11.25 14.92
C GLU A 76 4.90 -9.87 14.74
N PHE A 77 3.90 -9.75 13.88
CA PHE A 77 3.20 -8.48 13.66
C PHE A 77 2.51 -8.00 14.92
N VAL A 78 2.62 -6.71 15.21
CA VAL A 78 1.78 -6.06 16.22
C VAL A 78 0.42 -5.76 15.59
N LEU A 79 -0.63 -6.29 16.19
CA LEU A 79 -2.00 -6.19 15.70
C LEU A 79 -2.85 -5.32 16.63
N MET A 80 -3.86 -4.67 16.07
CA MET A 80 -4.89 -3.95 16.80
C MET A 80 -6.19 -4.74 16.76
N SER A 81 -7.02 -4.67 17.79
CA SER A 81 -8.38 -5.21 17.73
C SER A 81 -9.24 -4.32 16.81
N ASP A 82 -10.06 -4.92 15.96
CA ASP A 82 -11.11 -4.19 15.22
C ASP A 82 -12.19 -3.69 16.18
N ALA A 83 -12.94 -2.65 15.79
CA ALA A 83 -13.97 -2.03 16.62
C ALA A 83 -15.09 -3.02 17.00
N GLU A 84 -15.46 -3.93 16.09
CA GLU A 84 -16.39 -5.03 16.36
C GLU A 84 -15.75 -6.24 17.06
N GLY A 85 -14.44 -6.23 17.33
CA GLY A 85 -13.71 -7.30 18.02
C GLY A 85 -13.56 -8.63 17.24
N ALA A 86 -14.16 -8.73 16.05
CA ALA A 86 -14.20 -9.98 15.27
C ALA A 86 -12.91 -10.28 14.48
N LYS A 87 -12.08 -9.28 14.22
CA LYS A 87 -10.82 -9.42 13.45
C LYS A 87 -9.68 -8.64 14.12
N SER A 88 -8.46 -9.11 13.93
CA SER A 88 -7.26 -8.34 14.27
C SER A 88 -6.75 -7.58 13.05
N ILE A 89 -6.28 -6.34 13.23
CA ILE A 89 -5.83 -5.45 12.17
C ILE A 89 -4.32 -5.27 12.23
N GLY A 90 -3.62 -5.60 11.15
CA GLY A 90 -2.20 -5.26 10.97
C GLY A 90 -2.04 -3.98 10.15
N LEU A 91 -1.15 -3.08 10.56
CA LEU A 91 -0.83 -1.87 9.80
C LEU A 91 0.41 -2.03 8.93
N LEU A 92 0.32 -1.52 7.70
CA LEU A 92 1.38 -1.47 6.70
C LEU A 92 1.55 -0.03 6.22
N CYS A 93 2.59 0.66 6.69
CA CYS A 93 2.82 2.07 6.41
C CYS A 93 3.71 2.24 5.19
N PHE A 94 3.34 3.15 4.27
CA PHE A 94 4.21 3.50 3.14
C PHE A 94 5.40 4.38 3.55
N ARG A 95 5.32 5.03 4.72
CA ARG A 95 6.39 5.82 5.31
C ARG A 95 6.91 5.18 6.60
N GLN A 96 8.23 5.19 6.76
CA GLN A 96 8.86 4.63 7.94
C GLN A 96 8.49 5.44 9.19
N GLU A 97 8.50 6.78 9.09
CA GLU A 97 8.15 7.68 10.19
C GLU A 97 6.75 7.39 10.76
N ASP A 98 5.79 7.00 9.91
CA ASP A 98 4.43 6.68 10.35
C ASP A 98 4.39 5.35 11.13
N ALA A 99 5.21 4.37 10.74
CA ALA A 99 5.38 3.11 11.50
C ALA A 99 6.14 3.35 12.82
N GLU A 100 7.10 4.26 12.85
CA GLU A 100 7.81 4.68 14.06
C GLU A 100 6.88 5.40 15.04
N ALA A 101 6.00 6.28 14.53
CA ALA A 101 4.97 6.91 15.32
C ALA A 101 4.01 5.86 15.92
N PHE A 102 3.59 4.86 15.14
CA PHE A 102 2.79 3.75 15.66
C PHE A 102 3.54 2.95 16.75
N LEU A 103 4.83 2.65 16.54
CA LEU A 103 5.67 1.98 17.55
C LEU A 103 5.77 2.78 18.86
N ALA A 104 5.89 4.12 18.78
CA ALA A 104 5.91 4.97 19.97
C ALA A 104 4.61 4.84 20.79
N GLN A 105 3.47 4.71 20.12
CA GLN A 105 2.17 4.48 20.77
C GLN A 105 2.06 3.09 21.41
N VAL A 106 2.58 2.06 20.73
CA VAL A 106 2.62 0.70 21.28
C VAL A 106 3.45 0.68 22.57
N ARG A 107 4.60 1.38 22.59
CA ARG A 107 5.48 1.49 23.76
C ARG A 107 4.86 2.31 24.91
N SER A 108 4.08 3.35 24.62
CA SER A 108 3.46 4.18 25.66
C SER A 108 2.26 3.52 26.35
N ARG A 109 1.60 2.55 25.71
CA ARG A 109 0.35 1.95 26.21
C ARG A 109 0.52 0.75 27.15
N LYS A 110 1.67 0.05 27.21
CA LYS A 110 1.80 -1.14 28.07
C LYS A 110 3.20 -1.42 28.63
N ASN A 111 3.24 -1.66 29.95
CA ASN A 111 4.36 -2.21 30.73
C ASN A 111 4.69 -3.69 30.36
N GLU A 112 3.86 -4.35 29.54
CA GLU A 112 4.05 -5.72 29.04
C GLU A 112 4.85 -5.80 27.73
N PHE A 113 4.98 -4.70 26.96
CA PHE A 113 5.96 -4.62 25.87
C PHE A 113 7.35 -4.29 26.43
N ARG A 114 7.84 -5.13 27.36
CA ARG A 114 9.27 -5.23 27.67
C ARG A 114 10.06 -5.90 26.54
N GLY A 115 9.41 -6.26 25.45
CA GLY A 115 10.04 -6.75 24.23
C GLY A 115 10.54 -5.61 23.36
N ASN A 116 11.68 -5.82 22.71
CA ASN A 116 12.29 -4.93 21.72
C ASN A 116 11.45 -4.89 20.43
N ALA A 117 10.24 -4.33 20.50
CA ALA A 117 9.43 -4.07 19.32
C ALA A 117 10.15 -3.06 18.42
N LYS A 118 10.13 -3.32 17.12
CA LYS A 118 10.88 -2.58 16.11
C LYS A 118 10.08 -2.44 14.82
N VAL A 119 10.34 -1.35 14.10
CA VAL A 119 9.87 -1.19 12.73
C VAL A 119 10.69 -2.12 11.83
N VAL A 120 10.00 -2.85 10.95
CA VAL A 120 10.61 -3.78 10.00
C VAL A 120 10.05 -3.48 8.61
N PRO A 121 10.92 -3.38 7.59
CA PRO A 121 10.47 -3.33 6.21
C PRO A 121 9.99 -4.71 5.76
N ILE A 122 8.87 -4.74 5.02
CA ILE A 122 8.32 -5.91 4.35
C ILE A 122 7.97 -5.53 2.91
N THR A 123 8.24 -6.39 1.94
CA THR A 123 7.94 -6.05 0.53
C THR A 123 6.45 -6.20 0.23
N LEU A 124 5.93 -5.42 -0.71
CA LEU A 124 4.54 -5.57 -1.18
C LEU A 124 4.30 -6.96 -1.78
N GLU A 125 5.32 -7.55 -2.43
CA GLU A 125 5.30 -8.94 -2.87
C GLU A 125 5.05 -9.91 -1.69
N GLN A 126 5.82 -9.76 -0.59
CA GLN A 126 5.64 -10.58 0.59
C GLN A 126 4.25 -10.38 1.19
N VAL A 127 3.82 -9.12 1.37
CA VAL A 127 2.48 -8.76 1.87
C VAL A 127 1.38 -9.41 1.04
N TYR A 128 1.50 -9.37 -0.29
CA TYR A 128 0.53 -9.96 -1.20
C TYR A 128 0.41 -11.49 -1.04
N LEU A 129 1.53 -12.15 -0.75
CA LEU A 129 1.60 -13.58 -0.54
C LEU A 129 1.26 -14.01 0.90
N LEU A 130 1.09 -13.07 1.84
CA LEU A 130 0.73 -13.38 3.21
C LEU A 130 -0.67 -13.99 3.27
N LYS A 131 -0.76 -15.20 3.81
CA LYS A 131 -2.02 -15.81 4.21
C LYS A 131 -2.08 -15.90 5.73
N VAL A 132 -3.00 -15.15 6.31
CA VAL A 132 -3.28 -15.17 7.74
C VAL A 132 -4.78 -15.21 7.95
N GLU A 133 -5.24 -16.16 8.76
CA GLU A 133 -6.64 -16.25 9.14
C GLU A 133 -6.93 -15.28 10.29
N GLY A 134 -8.12 -14.66 10.26
CA GLY A 134 -8.58 -13.76 11.33
C GLY A 134 -7.86 -12.41 11.39
N ILE A 135 -6.97 -12.11 10.44
CA ILE A 135 -6.22 -10.86 10.39
C ILE A 135 -6.53 -10.13 9.10
N ALA A 136 -6.76 -8.83 9.22
CA ALA A 136 -6.97 -7.94 8.09
C ALA A 136 -5.84 -6.91 8.05
N PHE A 137 -5.11 -6.83 6.94
CA PHE A 137 -4.05 -5.84 6.78
C PHE A 137 -4.60 -4.56 6.16
N ARG A 138 -4.20 -3.41 6.71
CA ARG A 138 -4.57 -2.09 6.19
C ARG A 138 -3.32 -1.31 5.84
N PHE A 139 -3.32 -0.73 4.65
CA PHE A 139 -2.29 0.22 4.25
C PHE A 139 -2.53 1.59 4.90
N LEU A 140 -1.46 2.21 5.35
CA LEU A 140 -1.42 3.62 5.71
C LEU A 140 -0.64 4.35 4.60
N PRO A 141 -1.33 5.08 3.71
CA PRO A 141 -0.71 5.77 2.59
C PRO A 141 0.09 6.99 3.06
N ASP A 142 1.05 7.42 2.24
CA ASP A 142 1.74 8.69 2.42
C ASP A 142 0.72 9.85 2.32
N PRO A 143 0.56 10.69 3.37
CA PRO A 143 -0.35 11.83 3.36
C PRO A 143 -0.08 12.83 2.23
N LEU A 144 1.17 13.00 1.81
CA LEU A 144 1.53 13.87 0.67
C LEU A 144 0.91 13.32 -0.62
N GLN A 145 0.99 12.00 -0.82
CA GLN A 145 0.44 11.37 -2.02
C GLN A 145 -1.09 11.38 -2.03
N ILE A 146 -1.73 11.32 -0.86
CA ILE A 146 -3.18 11.53 -0.73
C ILE A 146 -3.56 12.94 -1.19
N ARG A 147 -2.84 13.97 -0.71
CA ARG A 147 -3.06 15.35 -1.14
C ARG A 147 -2.87 15.52 -2.64
N ASN A 148 -1.76 15.00 -3.17
CA ASN A 148 -1.44 15.02 -4.60
C ASN A 148 -2.55 14.38 -5.45
N ALA A 149 -3.08 13.24 -5.01
CA ALA A 149 -4.16 12.53 -5.68
C ALA A 149 -5.47 13.31 -5.70
N LEU A 150 -5.80 13.99 -4.59
CA LEU A 150 -6.97 14.85 -4.48
C LEU A 150 -6.86 16.10 -5.37
N GLU A 151 -5.69 16.72 -5.45
CA GLU A 151 -5.43 17.87 -6.32
C GLU A 151 -5.59 17.50 -7.81
N LEU A 152 -5.22 16.28 -8.20
CA LEU A 152 -5.38 15.77 -9.57
C LEU A 152 -6.82 15.31 -9.90
N ARG A 153 -7.60 14.85 -8.92
CA ARG A 153 -9.04 14.53 -9.06
C ARG A 153 -9.89 15.79 -8.94
N ALA A 154 -9.68 16.76 -9.83
CA ALA A 154 -10.46 18.00 -9.84
C ALA A 154 -11.97 17.70 -9.90
N ALA A 155 -12.71 18.09 -8.85
CA ALA A 155 -14.18 18.20 -8.68
C ALA A 155 -14.83 17.36 -7.56
N ASN A 156 -14.17 16.40 -6.93
CA ASN A 156 -14.78 15.65 -5.82
C ASN A 156 -14.23 16.12 -4.45
N LYS A 157 -15.11 16.64 -3.59
CA LYS A 157 -14.79 17.02 -2.20
C LYS A 157 -14.66 15.84 -1.24
N GLU A 158 -14.89 14.63 -1.74
CA GLU A 158 -14.71 13.39 -0.99
C GLU A 158 -13.22 13.07 -0.89
N GLY A 159 -12.78 12.50 0.23
CA GLY A 159 -11.38 12.11 0.39
C GLY A 159 -10.93 11.00 -0.58
N PHE A 160 -9.68 10.58 -0.46
CA PHE A 160 -9.12 9.49 -1.25
C PHE A 160 -9.26 8.16 -0.50
N ASP A 161 -9.60 7.10 -1.21
CA ASP A 161 -9.79 5.77 -0.63
C ASP A 161 -8.77 4.80 -1.23
N GLY A 162 -8.07 4.09 -0.36
CA GLY A 162 -6.90 3.28 -0.70
C GLY A 162 -5.59 4.06 -0.82
N VAL A 163 -4.57 3.40 -1.38
CA VAL A 163 -3.24 3.99 -1.60
C VAL A 163 -3.17 4.62 -3.00
N PRO A 164 -2.87 5.91 -3.12
CA PRO A 164 -2.74 6.55 -4.42
C PRO A 164 -1.63 5.94 -5.27
N VAL A 165 -1.94 5.75 -6.55
CA VAL A 165 -0.97 5.45 -7.60
C VAL A 165 -1.19 6.34 -8.82
N PHE A 166 -0.11 6.63 -9.51
CA PHE A 166 -0.06 7.57 -10.62
C PHE A 166 0.44 6.89 -11.89
N GLN A 167 -0.21 7.17 -13.02
CA GLN A 167 0.08 6.55 -14.31
C GLN A 167 0.06 7.59 -15.44
N SER A 168 0.79 7.30 -16.53
CA SER A 168 0.71 8.09 -17.76
C SER A 168 1.04 7.23 -18.98
N GLU A 169 0.20 7.32 -20.02
CA GLU A 169 0.42 6.63 -21.30
C GLU A 169 1.72 7.05 -21.99
N LEU A 170 2.22 8.26 -21.70
CA LEU A 170 3.47 8.77 -22.27
C LEU A 170 4.73 8.07 -21.73
N LEU A 171 4.61 7.36 -20.61
CA LEU A 171 5.73 6.66 -19.97
C LEU A 171 5.78 5.16 -20.26
N VAL A 172 4.83 4.66 -21.04
CA VAL A 172 4.82 3.28 -21.53
C VAL A 172 6.06 3.03 -22.39
N VAL A 173 6.81 1.97 -22.08
CA VAL A 173 8.04 1.63 -22.80
C VAL A 173 7.98 0.23 -23.39
N LYS A 174 8.60 0.04 -24.56
CA LYS A 174 8.79 -1.27 -25.18
C LYS A 174 10.28 -1.62 -25.14
N LYS A 175 10.65 -2.76 -24.53
CA LYS A 175 12.03 -3.25 -24.46
C LYS A 175 12.06 -4.76 -24.64
N LYS A 176 12.86 -5.26 -25.58
CA LYS A 176 13.01 -6.69 -25.90
C LYS A 176 11.66 -7.40 -26.13
N ASN A 177 10.83 -6.86 -27.00
CA ASN A 177 9.47 -7.36 -27.32
C ASN A 177 8.49 -7.44 -26.13
N LYS A 178 8.83 -6.84 -24.98
CA LYS A 178 7.92 -6.68 -23.83
C LYS A 178 7.55 -5.22 -23.64
N ARG A 179 6.25 -4.97 -23.43
CA ARG A 179 5.71 -3.66 -23.04
C ARG A 179 5.74 -3.55 -21.52
N TYR A 180 6.04 -2.35 -21.02
CA TYR A 180 6.03 -2.03 -19.60
C TYR A 180 5.21 -0.78 -19.40
N CYS A 181 4.25 -0.87 -18.49
CA CYS A 181 3.32 0.18 -18.10
C CYS A 181 3.64 0.57 -16.66
N PRO A 182 4.48 1.59 -16.43
CA PRO A 182 4.92 1.95 -15.09
C PRO A 182 3.79 2.61 -14.29
N VAL A 183 3.67 2.21 -13.03
CA VAL A 183 2.74 2.72 -12.03
C VAL A 183 3.54 3.26 -10.86
N TYR A 184 3.37 4.53 -10.52
CA TYR A 184 4.19 5.21 -9.52
C TYR A 184 3.41 5.38 -8.22
N PHE A 185 4.07 5.17 -7.08
CA PHE A 185 3.51 5.51 -5.76
C PHE A 185 3.74 6.98 -5.39
N SER A 186 4.67 7.68 -6.06
CA SER A 186 4.94 9.12 -5.86
C SER A 186 4.60 9.91 -7.12
N LYS A 187 3.86 11.02 -6.92
CA LYS A 187 3.57 11.99 -7.98
C LYS A 187 4.85 12.67 -8.48
N GLU A 188 5.77 12.97 -7.58
CA GLU A 188 7.02 13.64 -7.89
C GLU A 188 7.88 12.81 -8.85
N ASP A 189 7.93 11.49 -8.64
CA ASP A 189 8.69 10.57 -9.50
C ASP A 189 8.12 10.53 -10.93
N ILE A 190 6.79 10.48 -11.09
CA ILE A 190 6.16 10.46 -12.41
C ILE A 190 6.31 11.81 -13.12
N GLU A 191 6.21 12.94 -12.40
CA GLU A 191 6.45 14.28 -12.95
C GLU A 191 7.90 14.43 -13.42
N GLN A 192 8.85 13.92 -12.65
CA GLN A 192 10.26 13.91 -13.03
C GLN A 192 10.49 13.07 -14.30
N GLU A 193 9.88 11.89 -14.42
CA GLU A 193 10.00 11.07 -15.63
C GLU A 193 9.32 11.71 -16.84
N LEU A 194 8.15 12.34 -16.67
CA LEU A 194 7.46 13.07 -17.74
C LEU A 194 8.27 14.27 -18.25
N SER A 195 8.97 14.97 -17.35
CA SER A 195 9.82 16.12 -17.74
C SER A 195 10.95 15.75 -18.71
N LYS A 196 11.37 14.47 -18.72
CA LYS A 196 12.41 13.92 -19.61
C LYS A 196 11.86 13.56 -21.00
N VAL A 197 10.54 13.42 -21.14
CA VAL A 197 9.91 13.08 -22.41
C VAL A 197 9.71 14.35 -23.23
N SER A 198 10.54 14.54 -24.27
CA SER A 198 10.61 15.74 -25.13
C SER A 198 9.29 16.16 -25.82
N ARG A 199 8.26 15.32 -25.79
CA ARG A 199 6.93 15.61 -26.36
C ARG A 199 6.00 16.36 -25.41
N VAL A 200 6.37 16.51 -24.14
CA VAL A 200 5.60 17.29 -23.17
C VAL A 200 6.11 18.73 -23.26
N SER A 201 5.29 19.63 -23.82
CA SER A 201 5.60 21.06 -23.78
C SER A 201 5.80 21.45 -22.31
N LYS A 202 6.95 22.06 -22.00
CA LYS A 202 7.28 22.59 -20.67
C LYS A 202 6.21 23.63 -20.31
N GLY A 203 5.16 23.22 -19.62
CA GLY A 203 4.00 24.06 -19.32
C GLY A 203 3.00 23.37 -18.39
N PRO A 204 1.90 24.03 -18.02
CA PRO A 204 0.90 23.56 -17.04
C PRO A 204 0.14 22.27 -17.41
N GLY A 205 0.53 21.57 -18.48
CA GLY A 205 -0.16 20.40 -19.02
C GLY A 205 0.31 19.05 -18.50
N VAL A 206 1.41 18.99 -17.73
CA VAL A 206 1.97 17.72 -17.20
C VAL A 206 0.95 17.00 -16.30
N SER A 207 0.29 17.74 -15.41
CA SER A 207 -0.73 17.19 -14.50
C SER A 207 -1.92 16.59 -15.23
N LYS A 208 -2.30 17.14 -16.40
CA LYS A 208 -3.38 16.61 -17.25
C LYS A 208 -3.03 15.26 -17.90
N GLN A 209 -1.75 14.88 -17.88
CA GLN A 209 -1.26 13.63 -18.44
C GLN A 209 -1.09 12.53 -17.37
N ILE A 210 -1.36 12.86 -16.11
CA ILE A 210 -1.28 11.94 -14.98
C ILE A 210 -2.69 11.46 -14.64
N MET A 211 -2.88 10.16 -14.70
CA MET A 211 -4.07 9.48 -14.20
C MET A 211 -3.82 9.00 -12.78
N VAL A 212 -4.84 9.12 -11.93
CA VAL A 212 -4.80 8.68 -10.53
C VAL A 212 -5.71 7.47 -10.35
N GLY A 213 -5.22 6.44 -9.69
CA GLY A 213 -6.00 5.28 -9.24
C GLY A 213 -5.65 4.89 -7.81
N SER A 214 -6.38 3.93 -7.24
CA SER A 214 -5.99 3.27 -5.99
C SER A 214 -5.19 2.00 -6.29
N PHE A 215 -4.18 1.71 -5.48
CA PHE A 215 -3.38 0.50 -5.58
C PHE A 215 -4.24 -0.76 -5.46
N GLU A 216 -5.20 -0.74 -4.54
CA GLU A 216 -6.13 -1.83 -4.26
C GLU A 216 -7.04 -2.14 -5.46
N ASP A 217 -7.56 -1.11 -6.14
CA ASP A 217 -8.35 -1.32 -7.35
C ASP A 217 -7.50 -1.84 -8.50
N VAL A 218 -6.24 -1.38 -8.62
CA VAL A 218 -5.31 -1.89 -9.62
C VAL A 218 -5.01 -3.37 -9.36
N LEU A 219 -4.71 -3.77 -8.13
CA LEU A 219 -4.50 -5.17 -7.75
C LEU A 219 -5.71 -6.04 -8.09
N LYS A 220 -6.91 -5.58 -7.70
CA LYS A 220 -8.15 -6.29 -8.01
C LYS A 220 -8.34 -6.48 -9.50
N LYS A 221 -8.06 -5.45 -10.31
CA LYS A 221 -8.16 -5.55 -11.78
C LYS A 221 -7.12 -6.50 -12.36
N MET A 222 -5.88 -6.49 -11.86
CA MET A 222 -4.85 -7.44 -12.29
C MET A 222 -5.29 -8.89 -12.04
N GLU A 223 -5.85 -9.17 -10.85
CA GLU A 223 -6.31 -10.51 -10.49
C GLU A 223 -7.52 -11.00 -11.31
N MET A 224 -8.43 -10.08 -11.65
CA MET A 224 -9.66 -10.41 -12.39
C MET A 224 -9.48 -10.39 -13.91
N SER A 225 -8.37 -9.85 -14.41
CA SER A 225 -8.16 -9.66 -15.84
C SER A 225 -7.85 -10.96 -16.59
N GLU A 226 -8.28 -11.02 -17.85
CA GLU A 226 -7.90 -12.10 -18.75
C GLU A 226 -6.46 -11.94 -19.24
N LYS A 227 -5.84 -13.05 -19.67
CA LYS A 227 -4.49 -13.03 -20.26
C LYS A 227 -4.43 -12.09 -21.47
N ASN A 228 -3.32 -11.37 -21.63
CA ASN A 228 -3.08 -10.43 -22.75
C ASN A 228 -3.95 -9.16 -22.77
N SER A 229 -4.64 -8.84 -21.68
CA SER A 229 -5.44 -7.62 -21.50
C SER A 229 -4.60 -6.36 -21.26
N GLY A 230 -3.28 -6.49 -21.18
CA GLY A 230 -2.34 -5.41 -20.90
C GLY A 230 -2.07 -5.16 -19.41
N TRP A 231 -2.82 -5.81 -18.51
CA TRP A 231 -2.54 -5.79 -17.06
C TRP A 231 -1.24 -6.53 -16.72
N ASP A 232 -0.83 -7.48 -17.56
CA ASP A 232 0.44 -8.20 -17.45
C ASP A 232 1.68 -7.32 -17.69
N ASP A 233 1.50 -6.15 -18.33
CA ASP A 233 2.56 -5.20 -18.64
C ASP A 233 2.86 -4.25 -17.45
N LEU A 234 2.02 -4.23 -16.42
CA LEU A 234 2.16 -3.30 -15.30
C LEU A 234 3.41 -3.62 -14.47
N ILE A 235 4.11 -2.56 -14.07
CA ILE A 235 5.19 -2.61 -13.09
C ILE A 235 5.00 -1.48 -12.09
N PHE A 236 5.16 -1.78 -10.80
CA PHE A 236 5.10 -0.76 -9.76
C PHE A 236 6.49 -0.19 -9.52
N ILE A 237 6.63 1.13 -9.64
CA ILE A 237 7.88 1.84 -9.40
C ILE A 237 7.93 2.23 -7.92
N PRO A 238 8.90 1.71 -7.13
CA PRO A 238 9.05 2.08 -5.73
C PRO A 238 9.29 3.59 -5.58
N PRO A 239 8.79 4.23 -4.51
CA PRO A 239 9.05 5.64 -4.24
C PRO A 239 10.55 5.98 -4.27
N GLY A 240 10.90 7.07 -4.96
CA GLY A 240 12.28 7.56 -5.12
C GLY A 240 13.14 6.75 -6.08
N LYS A 241 12.60 5.72 -6.74
CA LYS A 241 13.34 4.85 -7.65
C LYS A 241 13.15 5.25 -9.11
N SER A 242 14.25 5.27 -9.88
CA SER A 242 14.13 5.47 -11.32
C SER A 242 13.45 4.28 -12.00
N ARG A 243 12.45 4.55 -12.84
CA ARG A 243 11.85 3.56 -13.77
C ARG A 243 12.90 2.76 -14.53
N SER A 244 13.94 3.43 -15.02
CA SER A 244 14.98 2.81 -15.86
C SER A 244 15.84 1.80 -15.11
N GLN A 245 16.15 2.09 -13.83
CA GLN A 245 16.90 1.19 -12.94
C GLN A 245 16.01 0.04 -12.50
N HIS A 246 14.77 0.33 -12.10
CA HIS A 246 13.83 -0.70 -11.67
C HIS A 246 13.55 -1.74 -12.76
N ILE A 247 13.35 -1.31 -14.02
CA ILE A 247 13.20 -2.22 -15.17
C ILE A 247 14.43 -3.12 -15.40
N GLN A 248 15.62 -2.72 -14.95
CA GLN A 248 16.82 -3.56 -15.05
C GLN A 248 16.90 -4.60 -13.92
N GLU A 249 16.42 -4.26 -12.73
CA GLU A 249 16.48 -5.13 -11.55
C GLU A 249 15.41 -6.23 -11.57
N ILE A 250 14.20 -5.94 -12.05
CA ILE A 250 13.15 -6.96 -12.23
C ILE A 250 13.44 -7.95 -13.37
N LYS A 251 14.63 -7.87 -13.99
CA LYS A 251 15.10 -8.73 -15.09
C LYS A 251 16.10 -9.79 -14.65
N VAL A 252 16.18 -10.06 -13.35
CA VAL A 252 16.89 -11.23 -12.81
C VAL A 252 15.90 -12.37 -12.62
#